data_AF-A0A1H1ILP7-F1
#
_entry.id   AF-A0A1H1ILP7-F1
#
_cell.length_a   1.000
_cell.length_b   1.000
_cell.length_c   1.000
_cell.angle_alpha   90.00
_cell.angle_beta   90.00
_cell.angle_gamma   90.00
#
_symmetry.space_group_name_H-M   'P 1'
#
loop_
_entity.id
_entity.type
_entity.pdbx_description
1 polymer ?
#
loop_
_entity_poly.entity_id
_entity_poly.type
_entity_poly.pdbx_seq_one_letter_code
_entity_poly.pdbx_strand_id
1 'polypeptide(L)'
;MKIIAALAIAATVTTSMIGLAQAASCRAQLGAAKAAILVDRCTEVSPATRPPCNADNPCELIISEIKRGCGLLAGGQPAAPTYCRNY
;
A
#
# COMPACT_ATOMS: atom_id res chain seq x y z
N MET A 1 57.03 -10.16 -37.60
CA MET A 1 56.49 -9.01 -36.85
C MET A 1 54.97 -9.16 -36.83
N LYS A 2 54.39 -9.61 -35.71
CA LYS A 2 52.95 -9.82 -35.54
C LYS A 2 52.56 -9.09 -34.27
N ILE A 3 51.72 -8.07 -34.36
CA ILE A 3 51.08 -7.48 -33.18
C ILE A 3 49.60 -7.32 -33.54
N ILE A 4 48.80 -8.26 -33.03
CA ILE A 4 47.34 -8.27 -33.15
C ILE A 4 46.84 -7.42 -31.99
N ALA A 5 46.25 -6.25 -32.28
CA ALA A 5 45.60 -5.42 -31.27
C ALA A 5 44.29 -6.08 -30.85
N ALA A 6 44.21 -6.51 -29.59
CA ALA A 6 42.99 -7.04 -29.00
C ALA A 6 41.98 -5.90 -28.81
N LEU A 7 40.86 -5.97 -29.52
CA LEU A 7 39.71 -5.09 -29.30
C LEU A 7 39.05 -5.50 -27.97
N ALA A 8 39.25 -4.71 -26.92
CA ALA A 8 38.55 -4.89 -25.65
C ALA A 8 37.09 -4.44 -25.81
N ILE A 9 36.16 -5.41 -25.87
CA ILE A 9 34.73 -5.15 -25.82
C ILE A 9 34.40 -4.70 -24.39
N ALA A 10 34.22 -3.40 -24.18
CA ALA A 10 33.72 -2.85 -22.93
C ALA A 10 32.22 -3.19 -22.81
N ALA A 11 31.89 -4.29 -22.12
CA ALA A 11 30.52 -4.61 -21.74
C ALA A 11 30.04 -3.61 -20.69
N THR A 12 29.25 -2.62 -21.11
CA THR A 12 28.59 -1.69 -20.19
C THR A 12 27.46 -2.40 -19.45
N VAL A 13 27.70 -2.73 -18.19
CA VAL A 13 26.67 -3.24 -17.29
C VAL A 13 25.77 -2.07 -16.91
N THR A 14 24.61 -1.94 -17.55
CA THR A 14 23.56 -1.00 -17.14
C THR A 14 22.85 -1.56 -15.92
N THR A 15 23.29 -1.15 -14.73
CA THR A 15 22.59 -1.49 -13.48
C THR A 15 21.30 -0.68 -13.40
N SER A 16 20.17 -1.30 -13.75
CA SER A 16 18.84 -0.71 -13.54
C SER A 16 18.58 -0.58 -12.04
N MET A 17 18.60 0.66 -11.53
CA MET A 17 18.12 0.98 -10.18
C MET A 17 16.60 0.83 -10.16
N ILE A 18 16.10 -0.39 -9.94
CA ILE A 18 14.70 -0.60 -9.59
C ILE A 18 14.55 -0.14 -8.13
N GLY A 19 14.32 1.16 -7.95
CA GLY A 19 13.90 1.69 -6.66
C GLY A 19 12.53 1.12 -6.33
N LEU A 20 12.45 0.24 -5.32
CA LEU A 20 11.20 -0.07 -4.65
C LEU A 20 10.73 1.24 -4.02
N ALA A 21 9.85 1.99 -4.69
CA ALA A 21 9.18 3.11 -4.08
C ALA A 21 8.36 2.55 -2.92
N GLN A 22 8.87 2.63 -1.68
CA GLN A 22 8.05 2.44 -0.50
C GLN A 22 6.91 3.46 -0.60
N ALA A 23 5.68 2.96 -0.70
CA ALA A 23 4.52 3.84 -0.73
C ALA A 23 4.54 4.69 0.55
N ALA A 24 4.35 6.01 0.39
CA ALA A 24 4.31 6.93 1.51
C ALA A 24 3.25 6.49 2.52
N SER A 25 3.50 6.75 3.81
CA SER A 25 2.52 6.48 4.85
C SER A 25 1.23 7.26 4.60
N CYS A 26 0.11 6.74 5.07
CA CYS A 26 -1.16 7.41 4.88
C CYS A 26 -1.20 8.77 5.60
N ARG A 27 -0.51 8.85 6.74
CA ARG A 27 -0.25 10.12 7.44
C ARG A 27 0.51 11.12 6.56
N ALA A 28 1.54 10.68 5.84
CA ALA A 28 2.29 11.55 4.92
C ALA A 28 1.46 11.96 3.70
N GLN A 29 0.62 11.05 3.18
CA GLN A 29 -0.17 11.29 1.98
C GLN A 29 -1.39 12.21 2.22
N LEU A 30 -2.12 12.02 3.32
CA LEU A 30 -3.40 12.71 3.57
C LEU A 30 -3.37 13.66 4.77
N GLY A 31 -2.30 13.63 5.57
CA GLY A 31 -2.23 14.31 6.86
C GLY A 31 -2.85 13.49 7.99
N ALA A 32 -2.47 13.84 9.23
CA ALA A 32 -2.83 13.07 10.43
C ALA A 32 -4.34 12.91 10.64
N ALA A 33 -5.12 13.98 10.47
CA ALA A 33 -6.56 13.96 10.72
C ALA A 33 -7.31 13.00 9.76
N LYS A 34 -7.01 13.04 8.46
CA LYS A 34 -7.64 12.16 7.48
C LYS A 34 -7.18 10.71 7.63
N ALA A 35 -5.90 10.49 7.93
CA ALA A 35 -5.36 9.15 8.17
C ALA A 35 -6.01 8.50 9.40
N ALA A 36 -6.24 9.27 10.49
CA ALA A 36 -6.94 8.78 11.67
C ALA A 36 -8.37 8.30 11.35
N ILE A 37 -9.12 9.07 10.56
CA ILE A 37 -10.47 8.66 10.11
C ILE A 37 -10.43 7.32 9.36
N LEU A 38 -9.41 7.09 8.53
CA LEU A 38 -9.26 5.81 7.82
C LEU A 38 -8.88 4.67 8.76
N VAL A 39 -8.01 4.91 9.74
CA VAL A 39 -7.64 3.90 10.76
C VAL A 39 -8.84 3.50 11.60
N ASP A 40 -9.66 4.46 12.05
CA ASP A 40 -10.85 4.19 12.85
C ASP A 40 -11.83 3.32 12.08
N ARG A 41 -12.15 3.72 10.83
CA ARG A 41 -13.05 2.96 9.95
C ARG A 41 -12.52 1.56 9.63
N CYS A 42 -11.21 1.43 9.43
CA CYS A 42 -10.57 0.15 9.16
C CYS A 42 -10.70 -0.79 10.35
N THR A 43 -10.42 -0.28 11.56
CA THR A 43 -10.51 -1.05 12.80
C THR A 43 -11.95 -1.49 13.07
N GLU A 44 -12.93 -0.64 12.78
CA GLU A 44 -14.35 -0.94 12.99
C GLU A 44 -14.86 -2.10 12.13
N VAL A 45 -14.38 -2.24 10.88
CA VAL A 45 -14.90 -3.24 9.93
C VAL A 45 -13.99 -4.44 9.72
N SER A 46 -12.75 -4.40 10.22
CA SER A 46 -11.82 -5.51 10.03
C SER A 46 -12.08 -6.62 11.07
N PRO A 47 -12.38 -7.86 10.65
CA PRO A 47 -12.47 -9.00 11.56
C PRO A 47 -11.10 -9.58 11.93
N ALA A 48 -9.99 -9.04 11.41
CA ALA A 48 -8.66 -9.59 11.66
C ALA A 48 -8.15 -9.22 13.05
N THR A 49 -7.42 -10.12 13.69
CA THR A 49 -6.81 -9.88 15.02
C THR A 49 -5.60 -8.94 14.96
N ARG A 50 -4.99 -8.79 13.78
CA ARG A 50 -3.86 -7.89 13.49
C ARG A 50 -4.03 -7.26 12.10
N PRO A 51 -5.00 -6.36 11.94
CA PRO A 51 -5.28 -5.76 10.64
C PRO A 51 -4.23 -4.71 10.27
N PRO A 52 -4.10 -4.33 8.98
CA PRO A 52 -3.19 -3.27 8.53
C PRO A 52 -3.70 -1.84 8.85
N CYS A 53 -4.58 -1.68 9.84
CA CYS A 53 -5.19 -0.40 10.23
C CYS A 53 -4.20 0.48 11.02
N ASN A 54 -3.19 1.01 10.34
CA ASN A 54 -2.19 1.89 10.93
C ASN A 54 -1.87 3.04 9.97
N ALA A 55 -1.88 4.28 10.46
CA ALA A 55 -1.61 5.47 9.65
C ALA A 55 -0.19 5.52 9.06
N ASP A 56 0.74 4.71 9.57
CA ASP A 56 2.09 4.54 9.01
C ASP A 56 2.12 3.59 7.80
N ASN A 57 1.06 2.82 7.58
CA ASN A 57 0.89 2.03 6.36
C ASN A 57 0.43 2.90 5.18
N PRO A 58 0.62 2.45 3.93
CA PRO A 58 0.09 3.13 2.75
C PRO A 58 -1.45 3.27 2.82
N CYS A 59 -2.00 4.41 2.37
CA CYS A 59 -3.46 4.60 2.40
C CYS A 59 -4.22 3.52 1.64
N GLU A 60 -3.69 3.07 0.51
CA GLU A 60 -4.32 2.03 -0.31
C GLU A 60 -4.50 0.72 0.47
N LEU A 61 -3.53 0.35 1.31
CA LEU A 61 -3.61 -0.85 2.14
C LEU A 61 -4.70 -0.73 3.23
N ILE A 62 -4.84 0.46 3.83
CA ILE A 62 -5.89 0.73 4.82
C ILE A 62 -7.26 0.75 4.12
N ILE A 63 -7.36 1.40 2.96
CA ILE A 63 -8.62 1.54 2.21
C ILE A 63 -9.10 0.19 1.65
N SER A 64 -8.20 -0.64 1.14
CA SER A 64 -8.57 -1.98 0.65
C SER A 64 -9.10 -2.87 1.78
N GLU A 65 -8.55 -2.74 2.98
CA GLU A 65 -9.07 -3.44 4.15
C GLU A 65 -10.46 -2.91 4.57
N ILE A 66 -10.69 -1.60 4.52
CA ILE A 66 -12.04 -1.03 4.75
C ILE A 66 -13.03 -1.62 3.74
N LYS A 67 -12.69 -1.64 2.45
CA LYS A 67 -13.54 -2.21 1.39
C LYS A 67 -13.87 -3.67 1.67
N ARG A 68 -12.85 -4.46 2.00
CA ARG A 68 -13.00 -5.89 2.33
C ARG A 68 -13.92 -6.08 3.53
N GLY A 69 -13.69 -5.35 4.63
CA GLY A 69 -14.51 -5.44 5.85
C GLY A 69 -15.95 -5.00 5.62
N CYS A 70 -16.16 -3.87 4.94
CA CYS A 70 -17.50 -3.42 4.55
C CYS A 70 -18.23 -4.46 3.69
N GLY A 71 -17.53 -5.12 2.76
CA GLY A 71 -18.09 -6.20 1.95
C GLY A 71 -18.53 -7.42 2.77
N LEU A 72 -17.81 -7.76 3.85
CA LEU A 72 -18.19 -8.85 4.75
C LEU A 72 -19.43 -8.53 5.59
N LEU A 73 -19.67 -7.25 5.88
CA LEU A 73 -20.84 -6.79 6.63
C LEU A 73 -22.06 -6.54 5.74
N ALA A 74 -21.91 -6.59 4.42
CA ALA A 74 -23.00 -6.32 3.48
C ALA A 74 -24.15 -7.33 3.66
N GLY A 75 -25.30 -6.85 4.14
CA GLY A 75 -26.47 -7.69 4.45
C GLY A 75 -26.38 -8.46 5.78
N GLY A 76 -25.33 -8.22 6.58
CA GLY A 76 -25.14 -8.83 7.90
C GLY A 76 -25.95 -8.19 9.02
N GLN A 77 -25.92 -8.84 10.19
CA GLN A 77 -26.39 -8.29 11.46
C GLN A 77 -25.21 -8.26 12.45
N PRO A 78 -24.83 -7.09 12.99
CA PRO A 78 -25.44 -5.77 12.77
C PRO A 78 -25.22 -5.24 11.35
N ALA A 79 -26.07 -4.29 10.95
CA ALA A 79 -25.93 -3.61 9.65
C ALA A 79 -24.57 -2.91 9.54
N ALA A 80 -23.99 -2.92 8.33
CA ALA A 80 -22.74 -2.23 8.05
C ALA A 80 -22.83 -0.72 8.36
N PRO A 81 -21.74 -0.10 8.85
CA PRO A 81 -21.68 1.34 9.07
C PRO A 81 -22.05 2.14 7.81
N THR A 82 -22.72 3.29 7.98
CA THR A 82 -23.23 4.09 6.85
C THR A 82 -22.14 4.51 5.85
N TYR A 83 -20.91 4.75 6.32
CA TYR A 83 -19.80 5.14 5.44
C TYR A 83 -19.38 4.03 4.48
N CYS A 84 -19.74 2.76 4.74
CA CYS A 84 -19.42 1.64 3.85
C CYS A 84 -20.04 1.81 2.46
N ARG A 85 -21.04 2.67 2.28
CA ARG A 85 -21.59 3.00 0.95
C ARG A 85 -20.61 3.76 0.04
N ASN A 86 -19.49 4.26 0.59
CA ASN A 86 -18.47 5.01 -0.15
C ASN A 86 -17.21 4.19 -0.45
N TYR A 87 -17.20 2.88 -0.14
CA TYR A 87 -16.06 1.97 -0.29
C TYR A 87 -16.41 0.83 -1.22
#